data_AF-A0A661TVH4-F1
#
_entry.id   AF-A0A661TVH4-F1
#
_cell.length_a   1.000
_cell.length_b   1.000
_cell.length_c   1.000
_cell.angle_alpha   90.00
_cell.angle_beta   90.00
_cell.angle_gamma   90.00
#
_symmetry.space_group_name_H-M   'P 1'
#
loop_
_entity.id
_entity.type
_entity.pdbx_description
1 polymer ?
#
loop_
_entity_poly.entity_id
_entity_poly.type
_entity_poly.pdbx_seq_one_letter_code
_entity_poly.pdbx_strand_id
1 'polypeptide(L)' 'HLEILLVLALGKPAERVVIEPVGEDGDTKYYRDEEGVHHVPKRSLDEIIIG' A
#
# COMPACT_ATOMS: atom_id res chain seq x y z
N HIS A 1 -28.11 16.98 -9.43
CA HIS A 1 -27.29 16.02 -10.20
C HIS A 1 -26.40 15.26 -9.20
N LEU A 2 -26.20 13.96 -9.38
CA LEU A 2 -25.30 13.15 -8.54
C LEU A 2 -24.16 12.60 -9.42
N GLU A 3 -22.98 12.51 -8.84
CA GLU A 3 -21.76 12.00 -9.48
C GLU A 3 -21.21 10.81 -8.68
N ILE A 4 -20.75 9.77 -9.38
CA ILE A 4 -20.07 8.65 -8.75
C ILE A 4 -18.63 9.08 -8.48
N LEU A 5 -18.26 9.19 -7.20
CA LEU A 5 -16.92 9.59 -6.79
C LEU A 5 -15.94 8.42 -6.82
N LEU A 6 -16.33 7.27 -6.26
CA LEU A 6 -15.49 6.08 -6.11
C LEU A 6 -16.33 4.81 -6.14
N VAL A 7 -15.68 3.69 -6.45
CA VAL A 7 -16.24 2.34 -6.33
C VAL A 7 -15.31 1.52 -5.43
N LEU A 8 -15.90 0.80 -4.47
CA LEU A 8 -15.17 -0.11 -3.60
C LEU A 8 -15.38 -1.55 -4.07
N ALA A 9 -14.34 -2.16 -4.64
CA ALA A 9 -14.38 -3.57 -4.99
C ALA A 9 -14.31 -4.45 -3.74
N LEU A 10 -15.19 -5.43 -3.63
CA LEU A 10 -15.27 -6.37 -2.50
C LEU A 10 -15.23 -7.81 -3.02
N GLY A 11 -14.53 -8.68 -2.30
CA GLY A 11 -14.38 -10.08 -2.63
C GLY A 11 -13.47 -10.82 -1.66
N LYS A 12 -13.32 -12.12 -1.84
CA LYS A 12 -12.34 -12.91 -1.08
C LYS A 12 -10.91 -12.53 -1.53
N PRO A 13 -9.95 -12.35 -0.61
CA PRO A 13 -8.55 -12.09 -0.99
C PRO A 13 -7.98 -13.16 -1.93
N ALA A 14 -7.28 -12.72 -2.98
CA ALA A 14 -6.68 -13.59 -3.99
C ALA A 14 -5.13 -13.64 -3.94
N GLU A 15 -4.50 -12.77 -3.14
CA GLU A 15 -3.04 -12.70 -2.96
C GLU A 15 -2.69 -12.43 -1.49
N ARG A 16 -1.44 -12.71 -1.11
CA ARG A 16 -0.89 -12.34 0.21
C ARG A 16 -0.31 -10.94 0.12
N VAL A 17 -0.68 -10.06 1.05
CA VAL A 17 -0.19 -8.67 1.11
C VAL A 17 0.57 -8.48 2.42
N VAL A 18 1.72 -7.82 2.37
CA VAL A 18 2.50 -7.44 3.55
C VAL A 18 2.91 -5.97 3.48
N ILE A 19 3.10 -5.38 4.65
CA ILE A 19 3.60 -4.02 4.80
C ILE A 19 5.06 -4.10 5.24
N GLU A 20 5.88 -3.23 4.67
CA GLU A 20 7.26 -3.04 5.06
C GLU A 20 7.58 -1.55 5.23
N PRO A 21 8.62 -1.19 6.00
CA PRO A 21 9.10 0.19 6.06
C PRO A 21 9.55 0.68 4.68
N VAL A 22 9.35 1.97 4.40
CA VAL A 22 9.97 2.61 3.23
C VAL A 22 11.49 2.58 3.38
N GLY A 23 12.19 2.23 2.30
CA GLY A 23 13.65 2.18 2.23
C GLY A 23 14.29 3.58 2.23
N GLU A 24 15.62 3.61 2.30
CA GLU A 24 16.39 4.87 2.31
C GLU A 24 16.18 5.73 1.06
N ASP A 25 15.79 5.11 -0.07
CA ASP A 25 15.48 5.79 -1.32
C ASP A 25 14.11 6.49 -1.33
N GLY A 26 13.29 6.23 -0.31
CA GLY A 26 11.97 6.83 -0.17
C GLY A 26 10.91 6.25 -1.12
N ASP A 27 11.18 5.14 -1.83
CA ASP A 27 10.24 4.61 -2.81
C ASP A 27 9.01 4.00 -2.10
N THR A 28 7.83 4.38 -2.57
CA THR A 28 6.54 3.90 -2.06
C THR A 28 5.79 3.05 -3.08
N LYS A 29 6.42 2.71 -4.21
CA LYS A 29 5.83 1.80 -5.20
C LYS A 29 5.71 0.42 -4.59
N TYR A 30 4.52 -0.15 -4.70
CA TYR A 30 4.32 -1.56 -4.39
C TYR A 30 5.00 -2.44 -5.45
N TYR A 31 5.40 -3.63 -5.05
CA TYR A 31 5.97 -4.63 -5.95
C TYR A 31 5.54 -6.04 -5.50
N ARG A 32 5.83 -7.02 -6.36
CA ARG A 32 5.67 -8.44 -6.03
C ARG A 32 7.03 -9.09 -5.98
N ASP A 33 7.25 -9.92 -4.96
CA ASP A 33 8.46 -10.73 -4.87
C ASP A 33 8.37 -12.00 -5.74
N GLU A 34 9.43 -12.82 -5.73
CA GLU A 34 9.51 -14.06 -6.49
C GLU A 34 8.46 -15.11 -6.05
N GLU A 35 7.96 -15.01 -4.82
CA GLU A 35 6.88 -15.86 -4.28
C GLU A 35 5.48 -15.30 -4.60
N GLY A 36 5.39 -14.14 -5.23
CA GLY A 36 4.14 -13.46 -5.58
C GLY A 36 3.47 -12.71 -4.44
N VAL A 37 4.16 -12.47 -3.32
CA VAL A 37 3.65 -11.66 -2.21
C VAL A 37 3.65 -10.19 -2.62
N HIS A 38 2.56 -9.49 -2.37
CA HIS A 38 2.41 -8.07 -2.64
C HIS A 38 2.99 -7.27 -1.48
N HIS A 39 4.14 -6.62 -1.70
CA HIS A 39 4.80 -5.76 -0.72
C HIS A 39 4.37 -4.31 -0.89
N VAL A 40 3.98 -3.68 0.22
CA VAL A 40 3.52 -2.29 0.24
C VAL A 40 4.39 -1.47 1.20
N PRO A 41 5.36 -0.70 0.69
CA PRO A 41 6.18 0.17 1.52
C PRO A 41 5.33 1.27 2.19
N LYS A 42 5.52 1.47 3.49
CA LYS A 42 4.82 2.50 4.29
C LYS A 42 5.80 3.35 5.08
N ARG A 43 5.55 4.65 5.09
CA ARG A 43 6.26 5.61 5.93
C ARG A 43 6.02 5.29 7.40
N SER A 44 7.04 5.51 8.21
CA SER A 44 6.93 5.37 9.65
C SER A 44 6.00 6.45 10.24
N LEU A 45 5.58 6.25 11.50
CA LEU A 45 4.75 7.23 12.20
C LEU A 45 5.50 8.56 12.41
N ASP A 46 6.79 8.49 12.74
CA ASP A 46 7.63 9.66 12.99
C ASP A 46 7.81 10.53 11.74
N GLU A 47 7.79 9.93 10.56
CA GLU A 47 7.83 10.68 9.29
C GLU A 47 6.56 11.49 9.00
N ILE A 48 5.41 11.05 9.54
CA ILE A 48 4.11 11.66 9.21
C ILE A 48 3.58 12.59 10.30
N ILE A 49 4.11 12.53 11.53
CA ILE A 49 3.78 13.46 12.60
C ILE A 49 4.69 14.68 12.49
N ILE A 50 4.13 15.82 12.09
CA ILE A 50 4.82 17.11 12.04
C ILE A 50 4.31 17.96 13.22
N GLY A 51 5.23 18.52 14.00
CA GLY A 51 4.98 19.38 15.16
C GLY A 51 5.83 20.63 15.16
#